data_AF-A0A0Q4UFT8-F1
#
_entry.id   AF-A0A0Q4UFT8-F1
#
_cell.length_a   1.000
_cell.length_b   1.000
_cell.length_c   1.000
_cell.angle_alpha   90.00
_cell.angle_beta   90.00
_cell.angle_gamma   90.00
#
_symmetry.space_group_name_H-M   'P 1'
#
loop_
_entity.id
_entity.type
_entity.pdbx_description
1 polymer ?
#
loop_
_entity_poly.entity_id
_entity_poly.type
_entity_poly.pdbx_seq_one_letter_code
_entity_poly.pdbx_strand_id
1 'polypeptide(L)'
;MTTLPTTQGELFSLDSPLLTEVRGERSLMAYPFFALTKTAWMKPLAYRTDAVSIEIGPGPRGVATIYDKEVLLYIASLLVAKLDSGEKVSQDFYFTAHDLFRVTGVNSSARSYARLSDALERLQGTQIKTNIEAGGEGEAGFFSWLSEARLTYTKTRTGDRRLKAVRVRLCDWLYRAILRDREVLDYSPNYFQIGPVERRLYEVARASCANGAIDVDIEDLRLQIGYQNPVKNFRHALKGIAEEDSIPDYRIVLGDNTNEDVKRKRGPRAGSAKVTIIPRTTAPPC
;
A
#
# COMPACT_ATOMS: atom_id res chain seq x y z
N MET A 1 15.59 47.99 -28.82
CA MET A 1 15.75 46.74 -28.03
C MET A 1 14.36 46.19 -27.80
N THR A 2 13.98 45.24 -28.63
CA THR A 2 12.62 44.69 -28.72
C THR A 2 12.40 43.69 -27.59
N THR A 3 11.35 43.91 -26.81
CA THR A 3 10.90 43.02 -25.74
C THR A 3 10.50 41.67 -26.32
N LEU A 4 11.18 40.60 -25.89
CA LEU A 4 10.78 39.23 -26.19
C LEU A 4 9.42 38.94 -25.54
N PRO A 5 8.44 38.41 -26.27
CA PRO A 5 7.18 37.99 -25.67
C PRO A 5 7.43 36.76 -24.80
N THR A 6 7.04 36.85 -23.53
CA THR A 6 7.04 35.75 -22.57
C THR A 6 6.24 34.58 -23.15
N THR A 7 6.94 33.47 -23.41
CA THR A 7 6.36 32.28 -24.04
C THR A 7 5.29 31.69 -23.14
N GLN A 8 4.08 31.60 -23.70
CA GLN A 8 2.95 30.87 -23.15
C GLN A 8 3.30 29.38 -23.03
N GLY A 9 3.43 28.88 -21.80
CA GLY A 9 3.40 27.45 -21.48
C GLY A 9 4.68 26.89 -20.89
N GLU A 10 4.90 27.08 -19.57
CA GLU A 10 5.59 26.04 -18.80
C GLU A 10 4.74 24.76 -18.91
N LEU A 11 5.07 23.91 -19.88
CA LEU A 11 4.65 22.51 -19.85
C LEU A 11 5.25 21.93 -18.58
N PHE A 12 4.42 21.60 -17.60
CA PHE A 12 4.83 20.69 -16.54
C PHE A 12 5.40 19.43 -17.22
N SER A 13 6.70 19.18 -17.07
CA SER A 13 7.26 17.89 -17.46
C SER A 13 6.60 16.85 -16.57
N LEU A 14 5.81 15.97 -17.18
CA LEU A 14 5.15 14.89 -16.45
C LEU A 14 6.17 13.80 -16.15
N ASP A 15 6.05 13.21 -14.97
CA ASP A 15 6.81 12.02 -14.56
C ASP A 15 6.20 10.74 -15.14
N SER A 16 4.90 10.77 -15.46
CA SER A 16 4.22 9.73 -16.20
C SER A 16 4.53 9.80 -17.70
N PRO A 17 4.49 8.69 -18.46
CA PRO A 17 3.96 7.39 -18.05
C PRO A 17 4.96 6.52 -17.27
N LEU A 18 4.45 5.72 -16.33
CA LEU A 18 5.22 4.59 -15.79
C LEU A 18 5.33 3.51 -16.86
N LEU A 19 6.55 3.08 -17.17
CA LEU A 19 6.84 2.08 -18.21
C LEU A 19 7.49 0.80 -17.66
N THR A 20 7.76 0.77 -16.37
CA THR A 20 8.36 -0.36 -15.64
C THR A 20 7.31 -1.05 -14.77
N GLU A 21 7.71 -2.17 -14.16
CA GLU A 21 6.89 -2.86 -13.17
C GLU A 21 6.54 -1.98 -11.97
N VAL A 22 5.42 -2.33 -11.31
CA VAL A 22 5.02 -1.66 -10.08
C VAL A 22 5.89 -2.14 -8.93
N ARG A 23 6.39 -1.16 -8.19
CA ARG A 23 7.33 -1.31 -7.09
C ARG A 23 6.82 -0.63 -5.85
N GLY A 24 7.15 -1.18 -4.70
CA GLY A 24 6.87 -0.54 -3.42
C GLY A 24 7.91 -0.84 -2.37
N GLU A 25 8.00 0.08 -1.42
CA GLU A 25 8.91 -0.01 -0.28
C GLU A 25 8.47 -1.17 0.65
N ARG A 26 9.47 -1.91 1.15
CA ARG A 26 9.29 -3.16 1.89
C ARG A 26 8.55 -2.97 3.21
N SER A 27 8.80 -1.92 3.97
CA SER A 27 8.11 -1.65 5.24
C SER A 27 6.61 -1.41 5.04
N LEU A 28 6.22 -0.75 3.95
CA LEU A 28 4.82 -0.60 3.52
C LEU A 28 4.16 -1.93 3.15
N MET A 29 4.94 -2.95 2.78
CA MET A 29 4.44 -4.32 2.61
C MET A 29 4.45 -5.10 3.93
N ALA A 30 5.45 -4.92 4.78
CA ALA A 30 5.60 -5.68 6.00
C ALA A 30 4.49 -5.34 7.00
N TYR A 31 4.15 -4.06 7.17
CA TYR A 31 3.36 -3.58 8.30
C TYR A 31 1.97 -3.02 7.94
N PRO A 32 1.00 -3.05 8.87
CA PRO A 32 -0.39 -2.69 8.60
C PRO A 32 -0.63 -1.18 8.68
N PHE A 33 -0.26 -0.46 7.62
CA PHE A 33 -0.40 0.99 7.51
C PHE A 33 -1.76 1.50 7.00
N PHE A 34 -2.62 0.60 6.51
CA PHE A 34 -3.83 0.97 5.78
C PHE A 34 -5.05 0.20 6.28
N ALA A 35 -6.22 0.84 6.24
CA ALA A 35 -7.48 0.18 6.58
C ALA A 35 -7.90 -0.82 5.48
N LEU A 36 -8.36 -2.01 5.87
CA LEU A 36 -8.79 -3.08 4.95
C LEU A 36 -10.29 -2.98 4.63
N THR A 37 -10.71 -1.84 4.09
CA THR A 37 -12.11 -1.58 3.75
C THR A 37 -12.23 -0.75 2.47
N LYS A 38 -13.38 -0.88 1.80
CA LYS A 38 -13.78 -0.04 0.66
C LYS A 38 -14.49 1.25 1.09
N THR A 39 -14.85 1.36 2.36
CA THR A 39 -15.59 2.49 2.93
C THR A 39 -14.72 3.31 3.88
N ALA A 40 -15.16 4.54 4.20
CA ALA A 40 -14.43 5.38 5.14
C ALA A 40 -14.28 4.69 6.50
N TRP A 41 -13.05 4.72 7.03
CA TRP A 41 -12.72 4.15 8.34
C TRP A 41 -12.32 5.27 9.31
N MET A 42 -13.19 5.56 10.28
CA MET A 42 -13.02 6.69 11.21
C MET A 42 -12.40 6.28 12.55
N LYS A 43 -12.03 5.00 12.72
CA LYS A 43 -11.39 4.54 13.96
C LYS A 43 -9.87 4.54 13.78
N PRO A 44 -9.10 4.89 14.81
CA PRO A 44 -7.65 4.72 14.75
C PRO A 44 -7.26 3.26 14.48
N LEU A 45 -6.10 3.06 13.86
CA LEU A 45 -5.47 1.76 13.74
C LEU A 45 -4.22 1.75 14.62
N ALA A 46 -3.91 0.59 15.20
CA ALA A 46 -2.69 0.41 15.97
C ALA A 46 -2.11 -0.99 15.72
N TYR A 47 -0.80 -1.06 15.68
CA TYR A 47 -0.03 -2.29 15.64
C TYR A 47 1.16 -2.16 16.59
N ARG A 48 1.38 -3.16 17.43
CA ARG A 48 2.46 -3.14 18.41
C ARG A 48 3.03 -4.53 18.64
N THR A 49 4.35 -4.61 18.58
CA THR A 49 5.18 -5.72 19.03
C THR A 49 6.26 -5.16 19.98
N ASP A 50 7.19 -5.99 20.42
CA ASP A 50 8.32 -5.55 21.24
C ASP A 50 9.27 -4.63 20.46
N ALA A 51 9.36 -4.80 19.14
CA ALA A 51 10.27 -4.05 18.27
C ALA A 51 9.60 -2.89 17.52
N VAL A 52 8.30 -3.00 17.19
CA VAL A 52 7.60 -2.08 16.30
C VAL A 52 6.34 -1.54 16.93
N SER A 53 6.10 -0.24 16.81
CA SER A 53 4.85 0.43 17.17
C SER A 53 4.40 1.32 16.02
N ILE A 54 3.13 1.19 15.63
CA ILE A 54 2.48 2.01 14.61
C ILE A 54 1.13 2.46 15.17
N GLU A 55 0.88 3.76 15.12
CA GLU A 55 -0.38 4.40 15.47
C GLU A 55 -0.86 5.23 14.29
N ILE A 56 -2.12 5.07 13.89
CA ILE A 56 -2.69 5.71 12.71
C ILE A 56 -3.99 6.40 13.08
N GLY A 57 -3.99 7.73 12.99
CA GLY A 57 -5.12 8.60 13.24
C GLY A 57 -5.89 8.91 11.95
N PRO A 58 -7.24 8.90 12.00
CA PRO A 58 -8.09 9.29 10.87
C PRO A 58 -8.03 10.80 10.62
N GLY A 59 -8.04 11.20 9.35
CA GLY A 59 -8.38 12.57 8.96
C GLY A 59 -9.91 12.77 8.85
N PRO A 60 -10.37 13.94 8.36
CA PRO A 60 -11.80 14.22 8.16
C PRO A 60 -12.53 13.23 7.24
N ARG A 61 -11.79 12.57 6.34
CA ARG A 61 -12.30 11.54 5.40
C ARG A 61 -12.01 10.11 5.85
N GLY A 62 -11.50 9.93 7.07
CA GLY A 62 -11.04 8.64 7.60
C GLY A 62 -9.57 8.34 7.31
N VAL A 63 -9.15 7.15 7.75
CA VAL A 63 -7.81 6.60 7.50
C VAL A 63 -7.68 6.17 6.03
N ALA A 64 -6.49 6.33 5.46
CA ALA A 64 -6.14 5.78 4.15
C ALA A 64 -6.35 4.27 4.11
N THR A 65 -7.03 3.82 3.07
CA THR A 65 -7.37 2.42 2.83
C THR A 65 -6.30 1.74 1.99
N ILE A 66 -6.31 0.41 1.95
CA ILE A 66 -5.41 -0.37 1.10
C ILE A 66 -5.57 -0.05 -0.41
N TYR A 67 -6.71 0.54 -0.80
CA TYR A 67 -6.93 1.02 -2.16
C TYR A 67 -6.26 2.39 -2.41
N ASP A 68 -6.13 3.22 -1.39
CA ASP A 68 -5.43 4.50 -1.51
C ASP A 68 -3.91 4.30 -1.65
N LYS A 69 -3.39 3.20 -1.07
CA LYS A 69 -2.01 2.75 -1.23
C LYS A 69 -1.60 2.61 -2.71
N GLU A 70 -2.54 2.31 -3.62
CA GLU A 70 -2.25 2.22 -5.06
C GLU A 70 -1.61 3.50 -5.62
N VAL A 71 -2.01 4.67 -5.11
CA VAL A 71 -1.40 5.96 -5.49
C VAL A 71 0.05 6.02 -5.01
N LEU A 72 0.33 5.55 -3.79
CA LEU A 72 1.69 5.54 -3.24
C LEU A 72 2.59 4.54 -3.97
N LEU A 73 2.07 3.36 -4.34
CA LEU A 73 2.81 2.39 -5.15
C LEU A 73 3.17 2.96 -6.52
N TYR A 74 2.22 3.64 -7.17
CA TYR A 74 2.47 4.30 -8.44
C TYR A 74 3.56 5.38 -8.34
N ILE A 75 3.50 6.24 -7.32
CA ILE A 75 4.53 7.28 -7.10
C ILE A 75 5.88 6.65 -6.76
N ALA A 76 5.92 5.63 -5.90
CA ALA A 76 7.14 4.91 -5.56
C ALA A 76 7.78 4.27 -6.80
N SER A 77 6.96 3.72 -7.70
CA SER A 77 7.43 3.15 -8.96
C SER A 77 8.06 4.20 -9.88
N LEU A 78 7.45 5.39 -9.99
CA LEU A 78 8.03 6.52 -10.72
C LEU A 78 9.35 6.99 -10.10
N LEU A 79 9.40 7.08 -8.77
CA LEU A 79 10.61 7.45 -8.03
C LEU A 79 11.75 6.49 -8.36
N VAL A 80 11.49 5.19 -8.27
CA VAL A 80 12.50 4.15 -8.52
C VAL A 80 12.92 4.12 -9.99
N ALA A 81 11.98 4.23 -10.94
CA ALA A 81 12.32 4.27 -12.36
C ALA A 81 13.27 5.43 -12.70
N LYS A 82 13.09 6.59 -12.07
CA LYS A 82 14.01 7.73 -12.22
C LYS A 82 15.37 7.50 -11.56
N LEU A 83 15.42 6.81 -10.41
CA LEU A 83 16.69 6.44 -9.80
C LEU A 83 17.48 5.47 -10.69
N ASP A 84 16.79 4.49 -11.27
CA ASP A 84 17.38 3.51 -12.19
C ASP A 84 17.89 4.17 -13.48
N SER A 85 17.26 5.26 -13.95
CA SER A 85 17.74 6.06 -15.08
C SER A 85 18.85 7.05 -14.72
N GLY A 86 19.25 7.13 -13.45
CA GLY A 86 20.30 8.06 -12.97
C GLY A 86 19.83 9.52 -12.88
N GLU A 87 18.53 9.78 -12.93
CA GLU A 87 17.96 11.10 -12.79
C GLU A 87 17.99 11.60 -11.33
N LYS A 88 18.07 12.92 -11.16
CA LYS A 88 17.85 13.54 -9.84
C LYS A 88 16.36 13.50 -9.52
N VAL A 89 16.02 12.85 -8.42
CA VAL A 89 14.63 12.72 -7.99
C VAL A 89 14.29 13.79 -6.96
N SER A 90 13.09 14.34 -7.06
CA SER A 90 12.51 15.27 -6.08
C SER A 90 11.36 14.58 -5.34
N GLN A 91 10.84 15.22 -4.29
CA GLN A 91 9.64 14.74 -3.59
C GLN A 91 8.33 15.11 -4.31
N ASP A 92 8.39 16.02 -5.28
CA ASP A 92 7.23 16.51 -6.01
C ASP A 92 7.04 15.68 -7.28
N PHE A 93 5.88 15.06 -7.41
CA PHE A 93 5.52 14.24 -8.57
C PHE A 93 4.34 14.83 -9.33
N TYR A 94 4.43 14.82 -10.65
CA TYR A 94 3.46 15.35 -11.60
C TYR A 94 3.08 14.25 -12.59
N PHE A 95 1.83 13.78 -12.54
CA PHE A 95 1.39 12.68 -13.40
C PHE A 95 -0.05 12.87 -13.87
N THR A 96 -0.45 12.07 -14.86
CA THR A 96 -1.85 12.04 -15.30
C THR A 96 -2.63 10.95 -14.57
N ALA A 97 -3.88 11.22 -14.20
CA ALA A 97 -4.75 10.19 -13.64
C ALA A 97 -5.02 9.05 -14.63
N HIS A 98 -5.00 9.35 -15.94
CA HIS A 98 -5.11 8.33 -16.98
C HIS A 98 -3.99 7.28 -16.87
N ASP A 99 -2.75 7.71 -16.63
CA ASP A 99 -1.63 6.79 -16.50
C ASP A 99 -1.72 5.95 -15.22
N LEU A 100 -2.04 6.58 -14.08
CA LEU A 100 -2.31 5.88 -12.83
C LEU A 100 -3.38 4.79 -13.03
N PHE A 101 -4.51 5.14 -13.63
CA PHE A 101 -5.61 4.23 -13.90
C PHE A 101 -5.22 3.08 -14.84
N ARG A 102 -4.38 3.34 -15.84
CA ARG A 102 -3.82 2.30 -16.71
C ARG A 102 -2.99 1.30 -15.91
N VAL A 103 -2.12 1.78 -15.04
CA VAL A 103 -1.24 0.94 -14.21
C VAL A 103 -2.04 0.11 -13.20
N THR A 104 -3.04 0.71 -12.55
CA THR A 104 -3.83 0.03 -11.51
C THR A 104 -5.02 -0.77 -12.07
N GLY A 105 -5.21 -0.79 -13.39
CA GLY A 105 -6.32 -1.49 -14.04
C GLY A 105 -7.70 -0.88 -13.76
N VAL A 106 -7.75 0.40 -13.41
CA VAL A 106 -9.00 1.13 -13.13
C VAL A 106 -9.54 1.75 -14.42
N ASN A 107 -10.82 1.52 -14.72
CA ASN A 107 -11.46 2.18 -15.86
C ASN A 107 -11.61 3.69 -15.63
N SER A 108 -11.27 4.50 -16.62
CA SER A 108 -11.46 5.95 -16.59
C SER A 108 -12.95 6.31 -16.60
N SER A 109 -13.45 6.88 -15.50
CA SER A 109 -14.84 7.33 -15.35
C SER A 109 -14.92 8.48 -14.35
N ALA A 110 -16.00 9.27 -14.39
CA ALA A 110 -16.24 10.35 -13.41
C ALA A 110 -16.15 9.84 -11.95
N ARG A 111 -16.63 8.62 -11.70
CA ARG A 111 -16.53 7.95 -10.39
C ARG A 111 -15.08 7.65 -10.00
N SER A 112 -14.24 7.23 -10.94
CA SER A 112 -12.82 6.94 -10.71
C SER A 112 -12.05 8.23 -10.35
N TYR A 113 -12.36 9.35 -11.01
CA TYR A 113 -11.79 10.66 -10.66
C TYR A 113 -12.21 11.13 -9.26
N ALA A 114 -13.49 10.96 -8.90
CA ALA A 114 -13.96 11.27 -7.54
C ALA A 114 -13.24 10.43 -6.49
N ARG A 115 -13.08 9.12 -6.74
CA ARG A 115 -12.32 8.21 -5.87
C ARG A 115 -10.87 8.61 -5.72
N LEU A 116 -10.22 9.05 -6.80
CA LEU A 116 -8.85 9.57 -6.73
C LEU A 116 -8.76 10.82 -5.86
N SER A 117 -9.72 11.74 -5.98
CA SER A 117 -9.78 12.92 -5.10
C SER A 117 -9.94 12.50 -3.64
N ASP A 118 -10.87 11.60 -3.35
CA ASP A 118 -11.09 11.09 -1.98
C ASP A 118 -9.86 10.35 -1.43
N ALA A 119 -9.14 9.61 -2.28
CA ALA A 119 -7.91 8.91 -1.93
C ALA A 119 -6.80 9.89 -1.54
N LEU A 120 -6.59 10.94 -2.34
CA LEU A 120 -5.60 11.99 -2.06
C LEU A 120 -5.92 12.74 -0.76
N GLU A 121 -7.20 13.04 -0.50
CA GLU A 121 -7.64 13.66 0.76
C GLU A 121 -7.36 12.74 1.98
N ARG A 122 -7.61 11.42 1.86
CA ARG A 122 -7.28 10.47 2.93
C ARG A 122 -5.78 10.32 3.14
N LEU A 123 -4.99 10.25 2.06
CA LEU A 123 -3.53 10.15 2.13
C LEU A 123 -2.89 11.38 2.78
N GLN A 124 -3.43 12.57 2.52
CA GLN A 124 -2.99 13.81 3.16
C GLN A 124 -3.51 13.94 4.60
N GLY A 125 -4.72 13.44 4.89
CA GLY A 125 -5.36 13.59 6.20
C GLY A 125 -4.96 12.55 7.25
N THR A 126 -4.50 11.36 6.84
CA THR A 126 -4.11 10.28 7.76
C THR A 126 -2.84 10.65 8.52
N GLN A 127 -2.87 10.60 9.85
CA GLN A 127 -1.71 10.89 10.70
C GLN A 127 -1.06 9.59 11.16
N ILE A 128 0.25 9.45 10.98
CA ILE A 128 0.99 8.22 11.29
C ILE A 128 2.10 8.54 12.26
N LYS A 129 2.19 7.75 13.32
CA LYS A 129 3.31 7.73 14.24
C LYS A 129 3.88 6.33 14.29
N THR A 130 5.17 6.20 14.05
CA THR A 130 5.86 4.91 14.05
C THR A 130 7.28 5.05 14.59
N ASN A 131 7.82 3.97 15.15
CA ASN A 131 9.24 3.88 15.51
C ASN A 131 10.09 3.20 14.41
N ILE A 132 9.49 2.87 13.25
CA ILE A 132 10.22 2.35 12.10
C ILE A 132 11.08 3.47 11.51
N GLU A 133 12.39 3.26 11.51
CA GLU A 133 13.37 4.16 10.93
C GLU A 133 13.30 4.12 9.40
N ALA A 134 13.61 5.25 8.75
CA ALA A 134 13.66 5.36 7.30
C ALA A 134 14.95 6.10 6.90
N GLY A 135 15.78 5.45 6.08
CA GLY A 135 17.05 6.03 5.67
C GLY A 135 18.08 6.22 6.79
N GLY A 136 18.05 5.33 7.78
CA GLY A 136 18.91 5.35 8.98
C GLY A 136 18.52 6.41 10.02
N GLU A 137 17.38 7.07 9.85
CA GLU A 137 16.88 8.11 10.76
C GLU A 137 15.52 7.71 11.32
N GLY A 138 15.38 7.71 12.65
CA GLY A 138 14.10 7.66 13.34
C GLY A 138 13.55 9.06 13.58
N GLU A 139 12.22 9.21 13.53
CA GLU A 139 11.56 10.50 13.77
C GLU A 139 10.52 10.39 14.88
N ALA A 140 10.65 11.23 15.91
CA ALA A 140 9.65 11.36 16.95
C ALA A 140 8.59 12.39 16.51
N GLY A 141 7.49 11.91 15.92
CA GLY A 141 6.46 12.81 15.41
C GLY A 141 5.29 12.10 14.74
N PHE A 142 4.45 12.89 14.08
CA PHE A 142 3.40 12.40 13.20
C PHE A 142 3.67 12.91 11.79
N PHE A 143 3.38 12.08 10.79
CA PHE A 143 3.40 12.49 9.38
C PHE A 143 2.16 12.00 8.64
N SER A 144 1.86 12.64 7.52
CA SER A 144 0.92 12.16 6.50
C SER A 144 1.68 11.53 5.34
N TRP A 145 1.04 10.66 4.56
CA TRP A 145 1.69 10.08 3.37
C TRP A 145 2.06 11.14 2.33
N LEU A 146 1.15 12.10 2.13
CA LEU A 146 1.34 13.24 1.24
C LEU A 146 1.34 14.52 2.07
N SER A 147 2.37 15.35 1.92
CA SER A 147 2.35 16.70 2.50
C SER A 147 1.47 17.63 1.66
N GLU A 148 1.38 17.38 0.35
CA GLU A 148 0.58 18.16 -0.59
C GLU A 148 -0.04 17.28 -1.69
N ALA A 149 -1.28 17.60 -2.08
CA ALA A 149 -1.93 17.03 -3.25
C ALA A 149 -2.76 18.11 -3.96
N ARG A 150 -2.58 18.26 -5.27
CA ARG A 150 -3.32 19.22 -6.12
C ARG A 150 -3.78 18.55 -7.40
N LEU A 151 -5.05 18.76 -7.74
CA LEU A 151 -5.64 18.33 -9.00
C LEU A 151 -5.84 19.55 -9.89
N THR A 152 -5.17 19.60 -11.04
CA THR A 152 -5.30 20.70 -12.00
C THR A 152 -6.31 20.36 -13.08
N TYR A 153 -7.34 21.19 -13.23
CA TYR A 153 -8.41 20.99 -14.21
C TYR A 153 -8.34 22.01 -15.35
N THR A 154 -8.76 21.59 -16.53
CA THR A 154 -9.09 22.47 -17.67
C THR A 154 -10.59 22.44 -17.92
N LYS A 155 -11.16 23.53 -18.44
CA LYS A 155 -12.57 23.55 -18.88
C LYS A 155 -12.66 23.22 -20.37
N THR A 156 -13.59 22.35 -20.74
CA THR A 156 -13.95 22.14 -22.14
C THR A 156 -14.73 23.34 -22.68
N ARG A 157 -14.95 23.38 -24.01
CA ARG A 157 -15.80 24.40 -24.64
C ARG A 157 -17.25 24.38 -24.15
N THR A 158 -17.71 23.23 -23.64
CA THR A 158 -19.04 23.03 -23.04
C THR A 158 -19.09 23.40 -21.55
N GLY A 159 -17.96 23.77 -20.94
CA GLY A 159 -17.85 24.17 -19.54
C GLY A 159 -17.47 23.04 -18.57
N ASP A 160 -17.36 21.80 -19.06
CA ASP A 160 -17.05 20.63 -18.24
C ASP A 160 -15.60 20.65 -17.74
N ARG A 161 -15.38 20.23 -16.49
CA ARG A 161 -14.03 20.10 -15.92
C ARG A 161 -13.39 18.79 -16.38
N ARG A 162 -12.25 18.89 -17.04
CA ARG A 162 -11.37 17.76 -17.39
C ARG A 162 -10.11 17.83 -16.56
N LEU A 163 -9.78 16.77 -15.82
CA LEU A 163 -8.53 16.70 -15.09
C LEU A 163 -7.35 16.67 -16.07
N LYS A 164 -6.39 17.58 -15.88
CA LYS A 164 -5.18 17.72 -16.70
C LYS A 164 -4.00 16.99 -16.07
N ALA A 165 -3.77 17.23 -14.79
CA ALA A 165 -2.62 16.68 -14.06
C ALA A 165 -2.92 16.56 -12.56
N VAL A 166 -2.21 15.66 -11.92
CA VAL A 166 -2.14 15.48 -10.47
C VAL A 166 -0.72 15.85 -10.06
N ARG A 167 -0.59 16.78 -9.11
CA ARG A 167 0.67 17.09 -8.44
C ARG A 167 0.57 16.60 -7.00
N VAL A 168 1.56 15.87 -6.54
CA VAL A 168 1.66 15.44 -5.14
C VAL A 168 3.06 15.69 -4.62
N ARG A 169 3.17 15.83 -3.30
CA ARG A 169 4.46 15.85 -2.60
C ARG A 169 4.49 14.72 -1.58
N LEU A 170 5.43 13.80 -1.74
CA LEU A 170 5.68 12.72 -0.79
C LEU A 170 6.23 13.28 0.52
N CYS A 171 5.84 12.67 1.64
CA CYS A 171 6.46 13.00 2.93
C CYS A 171 7.92 12.55 3.00
N ASP A 172 8.65 13.16 3.93
CA ASP A 172 10.08 12.91 4.13
C ASP A 172 10.35 11.46 4.50
N TRP A 173 9.51 10.86 5.36
CA TRP A 173 9.65 9.47 5.80
C TRP A 173 9.64 8.50 4.60
N LEU A 174 8.59 8.54 3.77
CA LEU A 174 8.45 7.61 2.64
C LEU A 174 9.49 7.89 1.55
N TYR A 175 9.80 9.17 1.32
CA TYR A 175 10.84 9.55 0.37
C TYR A 175 12.21 9.01 0.79
N ARG A 176 12.61 9.17 2.07
CA ARG A 176 13.85 8.61 2.61
C ARG A 176 13.86 7.09 2.53
N ALA A 177 12.76 6.43 2.89
CA ALA A 177 12.67 4.97 2.87
C ALA A 177 12.96 4.40 1.48
N ILE A 178 12.33 4.97 0.44
CA ILE A 178 12.55 4.53 -0.94
C ILE A 178 13.97 4.91 -1.42
N LEU A 179 14.41 6.14 -1.17
CA LEU A 179 15.67 6.66 -1.72
C LEU A 179 16.92 6.02 -1.10
N ARG A 180 16.90 5.82 0.22
CA ARG A 180 18.09 5.46 1.00
C ARG A 180 18.14 3.98 1.36
N ASP A 181 17.02 3.38 1.76
CA ASP A 181 17.03 1.98 2.21
C ASP A 181 17.10 1.03 1.01
N ARG A 182 16.59 1.46 -0.15
CA ARG A 182 16.60 0.69 -1.42
C ARG A 182 15.96 -0.69 -1.31
N GLU A 183 15.18 -0.94 -0.27
CA GLU A 183 14.39 -2.16 -0.09
C GLU A 183 13.07 -2.02 -0.84
N VAL A 184 13.14 -2.13 -2.15
CA VAL A 184 11.99 -2.00 -3.05
C VAL A 184 11.72 -3.34 -3.70
N LEU A 185 10.47 -3.80 -3.62
CA LEU A 185 10.04 -5.07 -4.18
C LEU A 185 9.01 -4.86 -5.29
N ASP A 186 9.16 -5.66 -6.36
CA ASP A 186 8.18 -5.72 -7.45
C ASP A 186 6.88 -6.39 -6.98
N TYR A 187 5.76 -5.86 -7.45
CA TYR A 187 4.42 -6.41 -7.27
C TYR A 187 3.99 -7.24 -8.48
N SER A 188 3.24 -8.30 -8.23
CA SER A 188 2.57 -9.07 -9.28
C SER A 188 1.60 -8.17 -10.07
N PRO A 189 1.51 -8.29 -11.41
CA PRO A 189 0.53 -7.56 -12.21
C PRO A 189 -0.93 -7.82 -11.77
N ASN A 190 -1.20 -8.96 -11.15
CA ASN A 190 -2.53 -9.34 -10.67
C ASN A 190 -2.88 -8.76 -9.28
N TYR A 191 -1.93 -8.07 -8.62
CA TYR A 191 -2.13 -7.51 -7.27
C TYR A 191 -3.32 -6.54 -7.19
N PHE A 192 -3.58 -5.74 -8.22
CA PHE A 192 -4.68 -4.79 -8.19
C PHE A 192 -6.06 -5.45 -8.34
N GLN A 193 -6.13 -6.71 -8.77
CA GLN A 193 -7.38 -7.43 -9.02
C GLN A 193 -7.93 -8.15 -7.79
N ILE A 194 -7.13 -8.34 -6.75
CA ILE A 194 -7.52 -9.09 -5.55
C ILE A 194 -8.11 -8.18 -4.44
N GLY A 195 -8.83 -8.82 -3.52
CA GLY A 195 -9.51 -8.15 -2.40
C GLY A 195 -8.56 -7.56 -1.34
N PRO A 196 -9.08 -6.79 -0.39
CA PRO A 196 -8.27 -6.01 0.53
C PRO A 196 -7.47 -6.88 1.51
N VAL A 197 -7.99 -8.05 1.88
CA VAL A 197 -7.32 -8.99 2.80
C VAL A 197 -6.24 -9.77 2.05
N GLU A 198 -6.57 -10.21 0.83
CA GLU A 198 -5.69 -10.89 -0.10
C GLU A 198 -4.48 -10.01 -0.46
N ARG A 199 -4.68 -8.71 -0.69
CA ARG A 199 -3.59 -7.74 -0.90
C ARG A 199 -2.62 -7.69 0.28
N ARG A 200 -3.13 -7.62 1.52
CA ARG A 200 -2.24 -7.62 2.69
C ARG A 200 -1.53 -8.95 2.90
N LEU A 201 -2.20 -10.07 2.67
CA LEU A 201 -1.57 -11.39 2.74
C LEU A 201 -0.45 -11.52 1.70
N TYR A 202 -0.69 -11.10 0.46
CA TYR A 202 0.32 -11.01 -0.58
C TYR A 202 1.53 -10.18 -0.14
N GLU A 203 1.29 -8.99 0.40
CA GLU A 203 2.34 -8.06 0.82
C GLU A 203 3.17 -8.60 1.98
N VAL A 204 2.55 -9.17 3.02
CA VAL A 204 3.27 -9.78 4.14
C VAL A 204 4.10 -10.97 3.66
N ALA A 205 3.54 -11.80 2.78
CA ALA A 205 4.26 -12.92 2.18
C ALA A 205 5.46 -12.42 1.36
N ARG A 206 5.27 -11.41 0.51
CA ARG A 206 6.31 -10.81 -0.34
C ARG A 206 7.43 -10.17 0.47
N ALA A 207 7.10 -9.43 1.53
CA ALA A 207 8.09 -8.78 2.39
C ALA A 207 8.95 -9.76 3.19
N SER A 208 8.44 -10.98 3.44
CA SER A 208 9.14 -12.00 4.23
C SER A 208 10.38 -12.56 3.52
N CYS A 209 10.43 -12.54 2.19
CA CYS A 209 11.52 -13.08 1.40
C CYS A 209 11.89 -14.53 1.72
N ALA A 210 10.94 -15.33 2.20
CA ALA A 210 11.23 -16.72 2.50
C ALA A 210 11.33 -17.56 1.22
N ASN A 211 12.38 -18.37 1.14
CA ASN A 211 12.62 -19.33 0.05
C ASN A 211 11.74 -20.59 0.15
N GLY A 212 10.71 -20.60 0.99
CA GLY A 212 9.91 -21.78 1.28
C GLY A 212 8.66 -21.47 2.10
N ALA A 213 7.97 -22.53 2.53
CA ALA A 213 6.76 -22.40 3.33
C ALA A 213 7.05 -21.73 4.69
N ILE A 214 6.16 -20.82 5.09
CA ILE A 214 6.23 -20.15 6.38
C ILE A 214 4.99 -20.51 7.19
N ASP A 215 5.19 -21.05 8.38
CA ASP A 215 4.13 -21.25 9.36
C ASP A 215 4.03 -20.05 10.29
N VAL A 216 2.87 -19.41 10.30
CA VAL A 216 2.59 -18.26 11.16
C VAL A 216 1.42 -18.59 12.07
N ASP A 217 1.46 -18.08 13.30
CA ASP A 217 0.29 -18.10 14.15
C ASP A 217 -0.86 -17.30 13.53
N ILE A 218 -2.08 -17.82 13.55
CA ILE A 218 -3.23 -17.10 12.97
C ILE A 218 -3.44 -15.74 13.63
N GLU A 219 -3.12 -15.57 14.92
CA GLU A 219 -3.29 -14.30 15.61
C GLU A 219 -2.19 -13.31 15.29
N ASP A 220 -0.95 -13.78 15.22
CA ASP A 220 0.18 -12.95 14.81
C ASP A 220 -0.03 -12.49 13.36
N LEU A 221 -0.47 -13.39 12.47
CA LEU A 221 -0.81 -13.04 11.09
C LEU A 221 -1.94 -12.02 11.03
N ARG A 222 -3.02 -12.21 11.82
CA ARG A 222 -4.15 -11.27 11.88
C ARG A 222 -3.70 -9.86 12.27
N LEU A 223 -2.82 -9.78 13.27
CA LEU A 223 -2.22 -8.52 13.72
C LEU A 223 -1.31 -7.92 12.62
N GLN A 224 -0.43 -8.73 12.02
CA GLN A 224 0.50 -8.30 10.98
C GLN A 224 -0.19 -7.73 9.74
N ILE A 225 -1.30 -8.34 9.32
CA ILE A 225 -2.05 -7.83 8.17
C ILE A 225 -2.94 -6.63 8.53
N GLY A 226 -3.19 -6.39 9.82
CA GLY A 226 -4.04 -5.28 10.30
C GLY A 226 -5.54 -5.58 10.27
N TYR A 227 -5.93 -6.85 10.37
CA TYR A 227 -7.34 -7.24 10.30
C TYR A 227 -8.09 -6.96 11.61
N GLN A 228 -9.05 -6.04 11.53
CA GLN A 228 -9.71 -5.45 12.69
C GLN A 228 -10.75 -6.35 13.36
N ASN A 229 -11.34 -7.29 12.62
CA ASN A 229 -12.36 -8.19 13.16
C ASN A 229 -11.74 -9.31 14.00
N PRO A 230 -12.52 -9.95 14.90
CA PRO A 230 -12.05 -11.07 15.71
C PRO A 230 -11.50 -12.23 14.86
N VAL A 231 -10.60 -13.03 15.44
CA VAL A 231 -9.95 -14.16 14.77
C VAL A 231 -10.91 -15.14 14.10
N LYS A 232 -12.09 -15.36 14.68
CA LYS A 232 -13.09 -16.26 14.10
C LYS A 232 -13.50 -15.80 12.70
N ASN A 233 -13.68 -14.49 12.52
CA ASN A 233 -14.01 -13.90 11.23
C ASN A 233 -12.80 -13.93 10.29
N PHE A 234 -11.58 -13.78 10.84
CA PHE A 234 -10.36 -13.89 10.05
C PHE A 234 -10.15 -15.31 9.51
N ARG A 235 -10.36 -16.34 10.34
CA ARG A 235 -10.32 -17.74 9.93
C ARG A 235 -11.32 -18.04 8.82
N HIS A 236 -12.54 -17.50 8.92
CA HIS A 236 -13.54 -17.67 7.87
C HIS A 236 -13.10 -17.00 6.55
N ALA A 237 -12.56 -15.79 6.62
CA ALA A 237 -12.01 -15.11 5.44
C ALA A 237 -10.84 -15.89 4.83
N LEU A 238 -9.89 -16.35 5.64
CA LEU A 238 -8.77 -17.18 5.18
C LEU A 238 -9.24 -18.47 4.52
N LYS A 239 -10.32 -19.09 5.01
CA LYS A 239 -10.86 -20.32 4.42
C LYS A 239 -11.35 -20.07 2.99
N GLY A 240 -12.11 -18.99 2.78
CA GLY A 240 -12.53 -18.60 1.43
C GLY A 240 -11.33 -18.29 0.52
N ILE A 241 -10.35 -17.54 1.01
CA ILE A 241 -9.14 -17.20 0.25
C ILE A 241 -8.31 -18.45 -0.12
N ALA A 242 -8.21 -19.41 0.80
CA ALA A 242 -7.51 -20.68 0.56
C ALA A 242 -8.26 -21.57 -0.44
N GLU A 243 -9.59 -21.60 -0.38
CA GLU A 243 -10.44 -22.35 -1.32
C GLU A 243 -10.39 -21.75 -2.73
N GLU A 244 -10.41 -20.43 -2.85
CA GLU A 244 -10.31 -19.71 -4.14
C GLU A 244 -8.89 -19.71 -4.72
N ASP A 245 -7.87 -20.00 -3.91
CA ASP A 245 -6.44 -19.96 -4.25
C ASP A 245 -6.03 -18.63 -4.94
N SER A 246 -6.61 -17.52 -4.46
CA SER A 246 -6.65 -16.24 -5.19
C SER A 246 -5.42 -15.35 -5.02
N ILE A 247 -4.48 -15.70 -4.13
CA ILE A 247 -3.29 -14.90 -3.88
C ILE A 247 -2.24 -15.14 -5.00
N PRO A 248 -1.80 -14.09 -5.73
CA PRO A 248 -0.72 -14.20 -6.70
C PRO A 248 0.55 -14.70 -6.02
N ASP A 249 1.33 -15.55 -6.70
CA ASP A 249 2.63 -16.07 -6.27
C ASP A 249 2.65 -16.91 -4.96
N TYR A 250 1.55 -16.96 -4.20
CA TYR A 250 1.48 -17.66 -2.92
C TYR A 250 0.20 -18.49 -2.80
N ARG A 251 0.31 -19.65 -2.15
CA ARG A 251 -0.82 -20.45 -1.69
C ARG A 251 -0.95 -20.33 -0.18
N ILE A 252 -2.19 -20.22 0.30
CA ILE A 252 -2.50 -20.20 1.73
C ILE A 252 -3.09 -21.54 2.14
N VAL A 253 -2.51 -22.15 3.17
CA VAL A 253 -3.01 -23.40 3.76
C VAL A 253 -3.33 -23.14 5.23
N LEU A 254 -4.53 -23.52 5.65
CA LEU A 254 -4.92 -23.48 7.04
C LEU A 254 -4.56 -24.82 7.69
N GLY A 255 -3.81 -24.79 8.77
CA GLY A 255 -3.61 -25.96 9.61
C GLY A 255 -4.93 -26.36 10.26
N ASP A 256 -5.33 -27.60 10.08
CA ASP A 256 -6.49 -28.14 10.80
C ASP A 256 -6.15 -28.21 12.28
N ASN A 257 -6.92 -27.47 13.09
CA ASN A 257 -7.12 -27.90 14.46
C ASN A 257 -8.12 -29.06 14.39
N THR A 258 -7.66 -30.25 14.00
CA THR A 258 -8.40 -31.46 14.35
C THR A 258 -8.55 -31.42 15.86
N ASN A 259 -9.79 -31.23 16.32
CA ASN A 259 -10.22 -31.67 17.63
C ASN A 259 -10.01 -33.19 17.66
N GLU A 260 -8.77 -33.65 17.83
CA GLU A 260 -8.57 -34.91 18.50
C GLU A 260 -8.91 -34.66 19.96
N ASP A 261 -9.91 -35.41 20.43
CA ASP A 261 -10.32 -35.60 21.81
C ASP A 261 -9.14 -36.04 22.70
N VAL A 262 -8.19 -35.15 22.96
CA VAL A 262 -7.23 -35.34 24.03
C VAL A 262 -7.78 -34.60 25.24
N LYS A 263 -8.55 -35.34 26.04
CA LYS A 263 -8.82 -35.04 27.45
C LYS A 263 -7.49 -34.73 28.18
N ARG A 264 -7.00 -33.49 28.18
CA ARG A 264 -5.85 -33.09 29.01
C ARG A 264 -5.99 -31.68 29.59
N LYS A 265 -6.20 -31.70 30.91
CA LYS A 265 -5.67 -30.84 31.98
C LYS A 265 -5.23 -29.42 31.59
N ARG A 266 -5.86 -28.44 32.26
CA ARG A 266 -5.50 -27.02 32.34
C ARG A 266 -3.98 -26.82 32.51
N GLY A 267 -3.36 -26.25 31.48
CA GLY A 267 -1.97 -25.77 31.32
C GLY A 267 -1.90 -24.85 30.08
N PRO A 268 -0.89 -23.97 29.93
CA PRO A 268 -1.06 -22.66 29.29
C PRO A 268 -1.29 -22.70 27.77
N ARG A 269 -2.33 -21.97 27.34
CA ARG A 269 -2.82 -21.68 25.96
C ARG A 269 -2.86 -22.89 25.01
N ALA A 270 -4.08 -23.41 24.80
CA ALA A 270 -4.41 -24.30 23.68
C ALA A 270 -3.80 -23.76 22.38
N GLY A 271 -3.13 -24.63 21.61
CA GLY A 271 -2.41 -24.27 20.40
C GLY A 271 -3.29 -23.47 19.44
N SER A 272 -2.92 -22.22 19.21
CA SER A 272 -3.50 -21.37 18.18
C SER A 272 -3.25 -22.01 16.82
N ALA A 273 -4.26 -21.94 15.95
CA ALA A 273 -4.16 -22.56 14.63
C ALA A 273 -3.04 -21.90 13.83
N LYS A 274 -2.33 -22.72 13.04
CA LYS A 274 -1.28 -22.26 12.14
C LYS A 274 -1.84 -21.95 10.75
N VAL A 275 -1.24 -20.97 10.10
CA VAL A 275 -1.45 -20.64 8.69
C VAL A 275 -0.11 -20.82 8.00
N THR A 276 -0.08 -21.67 6.97
CA THR A 276 1.11 -21.89 6.16
C THR A 276 0.99 -21.07 4.88
N ILE A 277 1.96 -20.20 4.63
CA ILE A 277 2.08 -19.43 3.38
C ILE A 277 3.15 -20.13 2.53
N ILE A 278 2.77 -20.59 1.34
CA ILE A 278 3.63 -21.39 0.47
C ILE A 278 3.89 -20.61 -0.82
N PRO A 279 5.15 -20.19 -1.11
CA PRO A 279 5.50 -19.65 -2.42
C PRO A 279 5.22 -20.66 -3.53
N ARG A 280 4.58 -20.21 -4.61
CA ARG A 280 4.30 -21.05 -5.80
C ARG A 280 5.55 -21.36 -6.62
N THR A 281 6.56 -20.51 -6.50
CA THR A 281 7.86 -20.65 -7.16
C THR A 281 8.94 -20.78 -6.09
N THR A 282 9.98 -21.58 -6.35
CA THR A 282 11.10 -21.84 -5.42
C THR A 282 12.03 -20.64 -5.21
N ALA A 283 11.85 -19.56 -5.98
CA ALA A 283 12.58 -18.30 -5.87
C ALA A 283 11.63 -17.12 -6.14
N PRO A 284 10.72 -16.76 -5.21
CA PRO A 284 9.99 -15.51 -5.33
C PRO A 284 11.03 -14.36 -5.26
N PRO A 285 11.08 -13.44 -6.24
CA PRO A 285 12.09 -12.38 -6.22
C PRO A 285 12.01 -11.58 -4.92
N CYS A 286 13.13 -11.57 -4.19
CA CYS A 286 13.58 -10.48 -3.37
C CYS A 286 14.85 -9.91 -4.02
#